data_AF-A0A7S4KQI6-F1
#
_entry.id   AF-A0A7S4KQI6-F1
#
_cell.length_a   1.000
_cell.length_b   1.000
_cell.length_c   1.000
_cell.angle_alpha   90.00
_cell.angle_beta   90.00
_cell.angle_gamma   90.00
#
_symmetry.space_group_name_H-M   'P 1'
#
loop_
_entity.id
_entity.type
_entity.pdbx_description
1 polymer ?
#
loop_
_entity_poly.entity_id
_entity_poly.type
_entity_poly.pdbx_seq_one_letter_code
_entity_poly.pdbx_strand_id
1 'polypeptide(L)'
;GNYIDNQQIILGYPLHACSNKKRITPRPELISYDHYVLKCQEGGLYNVEEKFEFNKRMETPVGKREYSHWLPMYINEEHFLKGKVTAENTMLELWNYLEGKEEKEYSPSMAVKLLPKMVSGVALEVMEGKATEKTVCAYSHFLRLLARMLEEGGEGEEWLDGEIKRFLKNPRGEARDIGEVMVLLSMSKNYSFFDEEVKKVVIEEFFVRNVKAVEEYVQRLPNRTKTEAQIRAEEDAEDREFERRRQRELGAVKARVRRDMKRKDAEEVKRQLSFSVRNFREWRIEEDFPTLPSSSSSSSSSSSSS
;
A
#
# COMPACT_ATOMS: atom_id res chain seq x y z
N GLY A 1 1.41 9.46 -26.08
CA GLY A 1 1.27 8.02 -26.36
C GLY A 1 1.57 7.27 -25.08
N ASN A 2 0.90 6.16 -24.83
CA ASN A 2 1.17 5.34 -23.66
C ASN A 2 2.60 4.77 -23.79
N TYR A 3 3.52 5.10 -22.88
CA TYR A 3 4.93 4.69 -22.99
C TYR A 3 5.11 3.16 -22.99
N ILE A 4 4.12 2.43 -22.46
CA ILE A 4 4.08 0.97 -22.42
C ILE A 4 3.97 0.36 -23.82
N ASP A 5 3.36 1.08 -24.77
CA ASP A 5 3.15 0.57 -26.14
C ASP A 5 4.36 0.80 -27.05
N ASN A 6 5.36 1.56 -26.60
CA ASN A 6 6.58 1.77 -27.37
C ASN A 6 7.54 0.59 -27.18
N GLN A 7 7.49 -0.36 -28.11
CA GLN A 7 8.35 -1.55 -28.15
C GLN A 7 9.85 -1.24 -28.21
N GLN A 8 10.25 -0.01 -28.55
CA GLN A 8 11.66 0.40 -28.58
C GLN A 8 12.21 0.72 -27.19
N ILE A 9 11.35 0.97 -26.19
CA ILE A 9 11.79 1.36 -24.85
C ILE A 9 11.89 0.12 -23.96
N ILE A 10 13.07 -0.10 -23.38
CA ILE A 10 13.23 -1.13 -22.36
C ILE A 10 12.89 -0.53 -20.98
N LEU A 11 11.74 -0.92 -20.43
CA LEU A 11 11.30 -0.56 -19.08
C LEU A 11 11.78 -1.57 -18.03
N GLY A 12 11.97 -1.07 -16.81
CA GLY A 12 12.40 -1.87 -15.67
C GLY A 12 12.26 -1.11 -14.35
N TYR A 13 12.72 -1.75 -13.27
CA TYR A 13 12.61 -1.24 -11.92
C TYR A 13 13.99 -0.93 -11.32
N PRO A 14 14.17 0.24 -10.71
CA PRO A 14 15.32 0.52 -9.87
C PRO A 14 15.34 -0.42 -8.66
N LEU A 15 16.53 -0.90 -8.30
CA LEU A 15 16.74 -1.79 -7.17
C LEU A 15 17.70 -1.14 -6.18
N HIS A 16 17.33 -1.20 -4.90
CA HIS A 16 18.22 -0.84 -3.80
C HIS A 16 18.79 -2.10 -3.17
N ALA A 17 20.07 -2.39 -3.44
CA ALA A 17 20.79 -3.49 -2.83
C ALA A 17 21.54 -3.02 -1.57
N CYS A 18 21.44 -3.79 -0.48
CA CYS A 18 22.13 -3.52 0.78
C CYS A 18 22.90 -4.76 1.23
N SER A 19 24.24 -4.73 1.09
CA SER A 19 25.13 -5.87 1.41
C SER A 19 25.01 -6.29 2.88
N ASN A 20 25.00 -5.33 3.81
CA ASN A 20 24.93 -5.59 5.25
C ASN A 20 23.72 -6.42 5.68
N LYS A 21 22.62 -6.35 4.92
CA LYS A 21 21.38 -7.09 5.20
C LYS A 21 21.10 -8.20 4.18
N LYS A 22 22.01 -8.42 3.23
CA LYS A 22 21.82 -9.27 2.05
C LYS A 22 20.45 -9.09 1.39
N ARG A 23 19.95 -7.85 1.35
CA ARG A 23 18.57 -7.52 0.94
C ARG A 23 18.57 -6.71 -0.34
N ILE A 24 17.64 -7.05 -1.22
CA ILE A 24 17.30 -6.27 -2.41
C ILE A 24 15.90 -5.72 -2.21
N THR A 25 15.73 -4.42 -2.38
CA THR A 25 14.42 -3.76 -2.28
C THR A 25 14.11 -3.09 -3.60
N PRO A 26 13.17 -3.64 -4.40
CA PRO A 26 12.70 -2.97 -5.59
C PRO A 26 12.07 -1.62 -5.26
N ARG A 27 12.26 -0.63 -6.13
CA ARG A 27 11.48 0.62 -6.13
C ARG A 27 10.37 0.44 -7.16
N PRO A 28 9.08 0.46 -6.78
CA PRO A 28 7.97 0.29 -7.72
C PRO A 28 7.75 1.57 -8.55
N GLU A 29 8.80 2.02 -9.24
CA GLU A 29 8.85 3.18 -10.11
C GLU A 29 9.43 2.72 -11.44
N LEU A 30 8.62 2.76 -12.50
CA LEU A 30 9.08 2.38 -13.82
C LEU A 30 10.00 3.45 -14.38
N ILE A 31 11.22 3.04 -14.77
CA ILE A 31 12.16 3.89 -15.50
C ILE A 31 12.65 3.15 -16.75
N SER A 32 12.93 3.90 -17.82
CA SER A 32 13.55 3.34 -19.02
C SER A 32 15.03 3.09 -18.83
N TYR A 33 15.59 2.18 -19.61
CA TYR A 33 17.03 1.92 -19.65
C TYR A 33 17.82 3.19 -20.01
N ASP A 34 17.37 3.97 -20.99
CA ASP A 34 18.02 5.24 -21.37
C ASP A 34 18.10 6.22 -20.19
N HIS A 35 17.04 6.30 -19.38
CA HIS A 35 17.04 7.15 -18.19
C HIS A 35 18.03 6.64 -17.14
N TYR A 36 18.08 5.31 -16.95
CA TYR A 36 19.05 4.68 -16.07
C TYR A 36 20.50 4.96 -16.50
N VAL A 37 20.82 4.79 -17.79
CA VAL A 37 22.14 5.07 -18.36
C VAL A 37 22.52 6.54 -18.18
N LEU A 38 21.59 7.46 -18.47
CA LEU A 38 21.81 8.89 -18.25
C LEU A 38 22.16 9.19 -16.78
N LYS A 39 21.45 8.59 -15.82
CA LYS A 39 21.73 8.76 -14.39
C LYS A 39 23.08 8.17 -13.98
N CYS A 40 23.49 7.07 -14.58
CA CYS A 40 24.82 6.49 -14.38
C CYS A 40 25.90 7.49 -14.86
N GLN A 41 25.74 8.01 -16.07
CA GLN A 41 26.66 8.97 -16.69
C GLN A 41 26.75 10.29 -15.94
N GLU A 42 25.63 10.83 -15.46
CA GLU A 42 25.58 12.08 -14.69
C GLU A 42 26.45 12.03 -13.44
N GLY A 43 26.58 10.86 -12.81
CA GLY A 43 27.49 10.73 -11.69
C GLY A 43 28.91 10.25 -12.07
N GLY A 44 29.24 10.10 -13.37
CA GLY A 44 30.57 9.69 -13.84
C GLY A 44 30.78 8.20 -14.17
N LEU A 45 29.72 7.40 -14.38
CA LEU A 45 29.85 6.03 -14.91
C LEU A 45 29.62 6.06 -16.42
N TYR A 46 30.70 6.03 -17.19
CA TYR A 46 30.64 6.15 -18.66
C TYR A 46 30.42 4.81 -19.37
N ASN A 47 30.87 3.70 -18.77
CA ASN A 47 30.71 2.34 -19.31
C ASN A 47 29.77 1.53 -18.40
N VAL A 48 28.47 1.71 -18.59
CA VAL A 48 27.42 0.98 -17.82
C VAL A 48 27.51 -0.54 -18.04
N GLU A 49 28.11 -0.98 -19.14
CA GLU A 49 28.23 -2.39 -19.53
C GLU A 49 29.47 -3.11 -18.98
N GLU A 50 30.53 -2.39 -18.60
CA GLU A 50 31.84 -3.03 -18.33
C GLU A 50 32.14 -3.27 -16.86
N LYS A 51 31.53 -2.51 -15.93
CA LYS A 51 31.60 -2.73 -14.47
C LYS A 51 30.76 -1.70 -13.74
N PHE A 52 29.77 -2.16 -12.98
CA PHE A 52 29.05 -1.30 -12.06
C PHE A 52 29.88 -1.01 -10.79
N GLU A 53 30.08 0.27 -10.46
CA GLU A 53 30.67 0.65 -9.17
C GLU A 53 29.59 0.69 -8.09
N PHE A 54 29.55 -0.35 -7.23
CA PHE A 54 28.55 -0.54 -6.17
C PHE A 54 28.38 0.63 -5.18
N ASN A 55 29.35 1.54 -5.11
CA ASN A 55 29.33 2.63 -4.14
C ASN A 55 28.51 3.84 -4.58
N LYS A 56 28.01 3.84 -5.82
CA LYS A 56 27.34 5.00 -6.37
C LYS A 56 25.83 4.88 -6.30
N ARG A 57 25.22 5.77 -5.51
CA ARG A 57 23.78 5.82 -5.30
C ARG A 57 23.17 6.82 -6.28
N MET A 58 22.18 6.36 -7.03
CA MET A 58 21.35 7.19 -7.90
C MET A 58 20.02 7.47 -7.22
N GLU A 59 19.42 8.62 -7.52
CA GLU A 59 18.08 8.96 -7.02
C GLU A 59 17.02 8.69 -8.09
N THR A 60 15.92 8.07 -7.70
CA THR A 60 14.77 7.93 -8.59
C THR A 60 14.17 9.29 -8.93
N PRO A 61 13.56 9.46 -10.12
CA PRO A 61 12.91 10.71 -10.51
C PRO A 61 11.79 11.13 -9.55
N VAL A 62 11.08 10.14 -8.98
CA VAL A 62 9.94 10.36 -8.11
C VAL A 62 10.33 10.03 -6.68
N GLY A 63 10.21 10.98 -5.77
CA GLY A 63 10.46 10.75 -4.34
C GLY A 63 11.94 10.59 -3.96
N LYS A 64 12.88 10.80 -4.89
CA LYS A 64 14.33 10.87 -4.65
C LYS A 64 14.87 9.69 -3.84
N ARG A 65 14.38 8.48 -4.16
CA ARG A 65 14.80 7.27 -3.43
C ARG A 65 16.10 6.77 -4.02
N GLU A 66 17.03 6.40 -3.15
CA GLU A 66 18.29 5.83 -3.60
C GLU A 66 18.09 4.42 -4.16
N TYR A 67 18.74 4.16 -5.29
CA TYR A 67 18.88 2.85 -5.91
C TYR A 67 20.33 2.67 -6.40
N SER A 68 20.75 1.42 -6.51
CA SER A 68 22.09 1.03 -6.95
C SER A 68 22.09 0.22 -8.23
N HIS A 69 20.99 -0.44 -8.58
CA HIS A 69 20.90 -1.24 -9.80
C HIS A 69 19.58 -0.97 -10.51
N TRP A 70 19.43 -1.49 -11.72
CA TRP A 70 18.17 -1.46 -12.44
C TRP A 70 17.97 -2.80 -13.14
N LEU A 71 16.75 -3.33 -13.05
CA LEU A 71 16.43 -4.63 -13.63
C LEU A 71 15.29 -4.49 -14.64
N PRO A 72 15.47 -4.92 -15.90
CA PRO A 72 14.39 -5.01 -16.88
C PRO A 72 13.22 -5.83 -16.33
N MET A 73 12.01 -5.40 -16.64
CA MET A 73 10.80 -6.15 -16.29
C MET A 73 10.38 -7.08 -17.42
N TYR A 74 9.55 -8.09 -17.15
CA TYR A 74 8.95 -8.88 -18.24
C TYR A 74 7.61 -8.28 -18.66
N ILE A 75 7.52 -7.76 -19.88
CA ILE A 75 6.26 -7.30 -20.50
C ILE A 75 5.74 -8.36 -21.49
N ASN A 76 6.57 -8.71 -22.45
CA ASN A 76 6.35 -9.67 -23.54
C ASN A 76 7.71 -10.22 -23.99
N GLU A 77 7.69 -11.17 -24.93
CA GLU A 77 8.90 -11.86 -25.40
C GLU A 77 9.90 -10.92 -26.09
N GLU A 78 9.43 -10.00 -26.93
CA GLU A 78 10.30 -9.04 -27.62
C GLU A 78 11.05 -8.13 -26.63
N HIS A 79 10.32 -7.63 -25.62
CA HIS A 79 10.89 -6.80 -24.57
C HIS A 79 11.89 -7.57 -23.69
N PHE A 80 11.58 -8.84 -23.38
CA PHE A 80 12.49 -9.73 -22.67
C PHE A 80 13.79 -9.95 -23.44
N LEU A 81 13.72 -10.31 -24.72
CA LEU A 81 14.92 -10.54 -25.54
C LEU A 81 15.81 -9.30 -25.64
N LYS A 82 15.22 -8.10 -25.73
CA LYS A 82 15.97 -6.83 -25.73
C LYS A 82 16.65 -6.56 -24.39
N GLY A 83 15.96 -6.84 -23.28
CA GLY A 83 16.48 -6.61 -21.92
C GLY A 83 17.32 -7.76 -21.35
N LYS A 84 17.38 -8.91 -22.01
CA LYS A 84 17.90 -10.15 -21.45
C LYS A 84 19.33 -10.00 -20.92
N VAL A 85 20.26 -9.54 -21.77
CA VAL A 85 21.67 -9.39 -21.40
C VAL A 85 21.82 -8.46 -20.20
N THR A 86 21.07 -7.35 -20.18
CA THR A 86 21.07 -6.42 -19.04
C THR A 86 20.53 -7.08 -17.77
N ALA A 87 19.49 -7.90 -17.88
CA ALA A 87 18.93 -8.62 -16.74
C ALA A 87 19.93 -9.65 -16.18
N GLU A 88 20.58 -10.43 -17.05
CA GLU A 88 21.61 -11.40 -16.68
C GLU A 88 22.80 -10.73 -15.98
N ASN A 89 23.32 -9.64 -16.56
CA ASN A 89 24.40 -8.85 -15.96
C ASN A 89 24.00 -8.28 -14.60
N THR A 90 22.78 -7.73 -14.49
CA THR A 90 22.27 -7.21 -13.22
C THR A 90 22.17 -8.30 -12.16
N MET A 91 21.73 -9.51 -12.53
CA MET A 91 21.67 -10.66 -11.61
C MET A 91 23.06 -11.11 -11.18
N LEU A 92 24.01 -11.18 -12.10
CA LEU A 92 25.40 -11.53 -11.82
C LEU A 92 26.05 -10.53 -10.85
N GLU A 93 25.85 -9.24 -11.07
CA GLU A 93 26.36 -8.18 -10.21
C GLU A 93 25.74 -8.23 -8.81
N LEU A 94 24.42 -8.36 -8.73
CA LEU A 94 23.71 -8.49 -7.44
C LEU A 94 24.16 -9.76 -6.69
N TRP A 95 24.39 -10.85 -7.40
CA TRP A 95 24.89 -12.09 -6.83
C TRP A 95 26.26 -11.90 -6.20
N ASN A 96 27.20 -11.36 -6.97
CA ASN A 96 28.55 -11.08 -6.54
C ASN A 96 28.56 -10.12 -5.33
N TYR A 97 27.72 -9.09 -5.37
CA TYR A 97 27.58 -8.10 -4.29
C TYR A 97 27.05 -8.70 -2.98
N LEU A 98 26.01 -9.52 -3.05
CA LEU A 98 25.32 -10.03 -1.85
C LEU A 98 26.01 -11.25 -1.25
N GLU A 99 26.59 -12.09 -2.10
CA GLU A 99 27.28 -13.31 -1.67
C GLU A 99 28.79 -13.12 -1.48
N GLY A 100 29.34 -11.96 -1.87
CA GLY A 100 30.78 -11.70 -1.79
C GLY A 100 31.57 -12.63 -2.71
N LYS A 101 31.01 -12.92 -3.88
CA LYS A 101 31.59 -13.82 -4.89
C LYS A 101 32.09 -13.03 -6.09
N GLU A 102 32.94 -13.66 -6.90
CA GLU A 102 33.47 -13.10 -8.14
C GLU A 102 33.15 -14.04 -9.32
N GLU A 103 31.87 -14.38 -9.47
CA GLU A 103 31.41 -15.11 -10.64
C GLU A 103 31.57 -14.24 -11.89
N LYS A 104 31.97 -14.86 -13.01
CA LYS A 104 32.20 -14.15 -14.28
C LYS A 104 31.03 -14.25 -15.24
N GLU A 105 30.17 -15.24 -15.04
CA GLU A 105 29.08 -15.57 -15.95
C GLU A 105 27.80 -15.79 -15.17
N TYR A 106 26.69 -15.39 -15.80
CA TYR A 106 25.36 -15.61 -15.26
C TYR A 106 25.03 -17.11 -15.23
N SER A 107 24.37 -17.55 -14.16
CA SER A 107 23.78 -18.89 -14.04
C SER A 107 22.30 -18.77 -13.69
N PRO A 108 21.41 -19.63 -14.22
CA PRO A 108 19.99 -19.66 -13.86
C PRO A 108 19.74 -19.75 -12.35
N SER A 109 20.65 -20.41 -11.62
CA SER A 109 20.61 -20.50 -10.15
C SER A 109 20.64 -19.13 -9.45
N MET A 110 21.23 -18.10 -10.08
CA MET A 110 21.25 -16.73 -9.56
C MET A 110 19.84 -16.13 -9.60
N ALA A 111 19.09 -16.28 -10.70
CA ALA A 111 17.72 -15.81 -10.79
C ALA A 111 16.79 -16.52 -9.79
N VAL A 112 16.92 -17.84 -9.65
CA VAL A 112 16.19 -18.65 -8.65
C VAL A 112 16.41 -18.15 -7.23
N LYS A 113 17.59 -17.61 -6.92
CA LYS A 113 17.91 -17.12 -5.56
C LYS A 113 17.60 -15.65 -5.35
N LEU A 114 17.72 -14.81 -6.37
CA LEU A 114 17.59 -13.36 -6.25
C LEU A 114 16.16 -12.88 -6.50
N LEU A 115 15.44 -13.42 -7.49
CA LEU A 115 14.08 -12.95 -7.80
C LEU A 115 13.09 -13.28 -6.69
N PRO A 116 13.06 -14.48 -6.07
CA PRO A 116 12.18 -14.73 -4.93
C PRO A 116 12.44 -13.80 -3.74
N LYS A 117 13.68 -13.36 -3.51
CA LYS A 117 14.02 -12.35 -2.50
C LYS A 117 13.39 -11.00 -2.80
N MET A 118 13.41 -10.57 -4.07
CA MET A 118 12.76 -9.33 -4.50
C MET A 118 11.23 -9.44 -4.39
N VAL A 119 10.66 -10.53 -4.91
CA VAL A 119 9.21 -10.78 -4.94
C VAL A 119 8.64 -10.87 -3.53
N SER A 120 9.29 -11.59 -2.61
CA SER A 120 8.87 -11.70 -1.20
C SER A 120 8.88 -10.34 -0.50
N GLY A 121 9.90 -9.51 -0.75
CA GLY A 121 9.95 -8.15 -0.22
C GLY A 121 8.78 -7.28 -0.69
N VAL A 122 8.42 -7.37 -1.98
CA VAL A 122 7.27 -6.64 -2.54
C VAL A 122 5.95 -7.21 -2.00
N ALA A 123 5.83 -8.53 -1.86
CA ALA A 123 4.65 -9.19 -1.30
C ALA A 123 4.39 -8.76 0.15
N LEU A 124 5.46 -8.61 0.95
CA LEU A 124 5.35 -8.12 2.32
C LEU A 124 4.77 -6.70 2.36
N GLU A 125 5.21 -5.80 1.47
CA GLU A 125 4.63 -4.44 1.39
C GLU A 125 3.13 -4.48 1.06
N VAL A 126 2.70 -5.46 0.24
CA VAL A 126 1.27 -5.68 -0.07
C VAL A 126 0.51 -6.14 1.17
N MET A 127 1.04 -7.13 1.88
CA MET A 127 0.40 -7.69 3.09
C MET A 127 0.30 -6.68 4.24
N GLU A 128 1.27 -5.76 4.35
CA GLU A 128 1.27 -4.69 5.35
C GLU A 128 0.29 -3.54 5.02
N GLY A 129 -0.48 -3.65 3.93
CA GLY A 129 -1.40 -2.60 3.49
C GLY A 129 -0.69 -1.36 2.94
N LYS A 130 0.61 -1.45 2.64
CA LYS A 130 1.42 -0.38 2.06
C LYS A 130 1.47 -0.46 0.53
N ALA A 131 0.82 -1.45 -0.06
CA ALA A 131 0.78 -1.63 -1.51
C ALA A 131 0.13 -0.44 -2.22
N THR A 132 0.80 -0.03 -3.29
CA THR A 132 0.21 0.77 -4.35
C THR A 132 -0.07 -0.13 -5.55
N GLU A 133 -0.86 0.36 -6.52
CA GLU A 133 -1.03 -0.32 -7.81
C GLU A 133 0.33 -0.67 -8.45
N LYS A 134 1.30 0.25 -8.38
CA LYS A 134 2.65 0.04 -8.90
C LYS A 134 3.40 -1.11 -8.19
N THR A 135 3.16 -1.28 -6.89
CA THR A 135 3.73 -2.38 -6.10
C THR A 135 3.21 -3.73 -6.59
N VAL A 136 1.90 -3.84 -6.85
CA VAL A 136 1.28 -5.06 -7.38
C VAL A 136 1.74 -5.37 -8.81
N CYS A 137 1.90 -4.34 -9.65
CA CYS A 137 2.48 -4.49 -10.98
C CYS A 137 3.93 -4.98 -10.92
N ALA A 138 4.76 -4.42 -10.03
CA ALA A 138 6.14 -4.84 -9.85
C ALA A 138 6.23 -6.30 -9.41
N TYR A 139 5.39 -6.71 -8.44
CA TYR A 139 5.27 -8.11 -8.01
C TYR A 139 5.01 -9.05 -9.21
N SER A 140 4.00 -8.72 -10.01
CA SER A 140 3.60 -9.52 -11.17
C SER A 140 4.70 -9.58 -12.24
N HIS A 141 5.38 -8.46 -12.48
CA HIS A 141 6.46 -8.40 -13.46
C HIS A 141 7.69 -9.23 -13.04
N PHE A 142 8.07 -9.23 -11.77
CA PHE A 142 9.19 -10.05 -11.29
C PHE A 142 8.86 -11.54 -11.30
N LEU A 143 7.61 -11.93 -10.98
CA LEU A 143 7.18 -13.32 -11.13
C LEU A 143 7.24 -13.78 -12.59
N ARG A 144 6.75 -12.97 -13.53
CA ARG A 144 6.83 -13.29 -14.97
C ARG A 144 8.26 -13.35 -15.47
N LEU A 145 9.13 -12.45 -14.99
CA LEU A 145 10.56 -12.49 -15.32
C LEU A 145 11.21 -13.76 -14.80
N LEU A 146 10.91 -14.18 -13.57
CA LEU A 146 11.40 -15.44 -13.01
C LEU A 146 10.92 -16.62 -13.86
N ALA A 147 9.62 -16.70 -14.17
CA ALA A 147 9.05 -17.74 -15.01
C ALA A 147 9.82 -17.88 -16.33
N ARG A 148 10.01 -16.76 -17.04
CA ARG A 148 10.68 -16.75 -18.33
C ARG A 148 12.16 -17.17 -18.24
N MET A 149 12.88 -16.69 -17.22
CA MET A 149 14.28 -17.07 -17.00
C MET A 149 14.44 -18.56 -16.69
N LEU A 150 13.47 -19.18 -15.99
CA LEU A 150 13.50 -20.62 -15.71
C LEU A 150 13.28 -21.46 -16.98
N GLU A 151 12.39 -21.00 -17.87
CA GLU A 151 12.11 -21.68 -19.14
C GLU A 151 13.31 -21.68 -20.10
N GLU A 152 14.15 -20.65 -20.05
CA GLU A 152 15.27 -20.50 -21.00
C GLU A 152 16.43 -21.46 -20.73
N GLY A 153 16.74 -21.73 -19.46
CA GLY A 153 17.91 -22.50 -19.08
C GLY A 153 17.74 -24.03 -19.16
N GLY A 154 16.51 -24.55 -19.26
CA GLY A 154 16.18 -25.99 -19.12
C GLY A 154 16.44 -26.56 -17.72
N GLU A 155 17.51 -26.12 -17.07
CA GLU A 155 17.94 -26.47 -15.71
C GLU A 155 17.25 -25.64 -14.63
N GLY A 156 16.53 -24.57 -14.99
CA GLY A 156 15.92 -23.64 -14.03
C GLY A 156 14.95 -24.34 -13.08
N GLU A 157 14.14 -25.27 -13.60
CA GLU A 157 13.19 -26.06 -12.82
C GLU A 157 13.91 -26.99 -11.82
N GLU A 158 15.03 -27.62 -12.23
CA GLU A 158 15.84 -28.45 -11.34
C GLU A 158 16.46 -27.63 -10.19
N TRP A 159 16.94 -26.43 -10.48
CA TRP A 159 17.46 -25.52 -9.46
C TRP A 159 16.37 -25.11 -8.47
N LEU A 160 15.20 -24.73 -8.98
CA LEU A 160 14.05 -24.34 -8.16
C LEU A 160 13.59 -25.48 -7.25
N ASP A 161 13.44 -26.67 -7.79
CA ASP A 161 13.04 -27.86 -7.02
C ASP A 161 14.12 -28.29 -6.03
N GLY A 162 15.40 -28.16 -6.41
CA GLY A 162 16.53 -28.37 -5.51
C GLY A 162 16.52 -27.42 -4.32
N GLU A 163 16.14 -26.16 -4.53
CA GLU A 163 15.95 -25.17 -3.48
C GLU A 163 14.80 -25.53 -2.53
N ILE A 164 13.65 -25.98 -3.05
CA ILE A 164 12.51 -26.42 -2.23
C ILE A 164 12.91 -27.67 -1.43
N LYS A 165 13.54 -28.66 -2.08
CA LYS A 165 14.00 -29.89 -1.43
C LYS A 165 15.01 -29.62 -0.32
N ARG A 166 15.93 -28.66 -0.53
CA ARG A 166 16.87 -28.20 0.52
C ARG A 166 16.14 -27.64 1.72
N PHE A 167 15.14 -26.77 1.49
CA PHE A 167 14.31 -26.22 2.55
C PHE A 167 13.56 -27.32 3.31
N LEU A 168 12.91 -28.27 2.61
CA LEU A 168 12.17 -29.36 3.25
C LEU A 168 13.07 -30.26 4.11
N LYS A 169 14.30 -30.53 3.65
CA LYS A 169 15.27 -31.34 4.39
C LYS A 169 15.81 -30.62 5.63
N ASN A 170 15.98 -29.30 5.55
CA ASN A 170 16.58 -28.49 6.61
C ASN A 170 15.94 -27.10 6.70
N PRO A 171 14.69 -26.99 7.19
CA PRO A 171 13.94 -25.74 7.19
C PRO A 171 14.56 -24.65 8.08
N ARG A 172 15.45 -25.07 9.01
CA ARG A 172 16.10 -24.23 10.02
C ARG A 172 17.57 -23.90 9.72
N GLY A 173 18.16 -24.50 8.68
CA GLY A 173 19.61 -24.42 8.44
C GLY A 173 20.02 -23.14 7.74
N GLU A 174 19.61 -22.99 6.49
CA GLU A 174 19.73 -21.73 5.77
C GLU A 174 18.49 -20.92 6.12
N ALA A 175 18.67 -19.78 6.80
CA ALA A 175 17.58 -18.88 7.22
C ALA A 175 16.89 -18.20 6.01
N ARG A 176 16.41 -18.99 5.05
CA ARG A 176 15.65 -18.51 3.89
C ARG A 176 14.31 -17.98 4.38
N ASP A 177 13.92 -16.81 3.91
CA ASP A 177 12.63 -16.22 4.23
C ASP A 177 11.47 -17.12 3.75
N ILE A 178 10.40 -17.24 4.55
CA ILE A 178 9.26 -18.10 4.18
C ILE A 178 8.55 -17.55 2.95
N GLY A 179 8.52 -16.23 2.76
CA GLY A 179 8.01 -15.61 1.55
C GLY A 179 8.78 -16.04 0.31
N GLU A 180 10.11 -16.19 0.39
CA GLU A 180 10.91 -16.74 -0.72
C GLU A 180 10.49 -18.18 -1.06
N VAL A 181 10.27 -19.03 -0.05
CA VAL A 181 9.82 -20.41 -0.24
C VAL A 181 8.44 -20.44 -0.88
N MET A 182 7.51 -19.59 -0.46
CA MET A 182 6.17 -19.49 -1.04
C MET A 182 6.23 -19.08 -2.52
N VAL A 183 7.14 -18.17 -2.89
CA VAL A 183 7.35 -17.80 -4.30
C VAL A 183 7.88 -18.99 -5.09
N LEU A 184 8.87 -19.73 -4.57
CA LEU A 184 9.38 -20.93 -5.24
C LEU A 184 8.28 -21.99 -5.41
N LEU A 185 7.49 -22.26 -4.37
CA LEU A 185 6.36 -23.20 -4.43
C LEU A 185 5.31 -22.80 -5.46
N SER A 186 5.05 -21.50 -5.63
CA SER A 186 4.10 -21.02 -6.66
C SER A 186 4.56 -21.26 -8.10
N MET A 187 5.85 -21.54 -8.29
CA MET A 187 6.51 -21.72 -9.58
C MET A 187 6.92 -23.17 -9.86
N SER A 188 6.94 -24.04 -8.85
CA SER A 188 7.27 -25.46 -9.00
C SER A 188 6.10 -26.21 -9.63
N LYS A 189 6.43 -27.18 -10.50
CA LYS A 189 5.47 -28.18 -10.99
C LYS A 189 5.46 -29.45 -10.14
N ASN A 190 6.53 -29.70 -9.39
CA ASN A 190 6.75 -30.95 -8.65
C ASN A 190 6.41 -30.84 -7.16
N TYR A 191 6.33 -29.61 -6.62
CA TYR A 191 5.95 -29.35 -5.24
C TYR A 191 4.78 -28.38 -5.17
N SER A 192 3.81 -28.68 -4.33
CA SER A 192 2.68 -27.79 -4.03
C SER A 192 2.65 -27.45 -2.55
N PHE A 193 2.21 -26.23 -2.22
CA PHE A 193 1.89 -25.88 -0.83
C PHE A 193 0.79 -26.78 -0.25
N PHE A 194 -0.06 -27.37 -1.10
CA PHE A 194 -1.14 -28.24 -0.66
C PHE A 194 -0.69 -29.67 -0.34
N ASP A 195 0.54 -30.05 -0.70
CA ASP A 195 1.12 -31.33 -0.32
C ASP A 195 1.30 -31.37 1.20
N GLU A 196 0.80 -32.42 1.85
CA GLU A 196 0.77 -32.50 3.32
C GLU A 196 2.15 -32.34 3.95
N GLU A 197 3.18 -32.93 3.35
CA GLU A 197 4.57 -32.83 3.83
C GLU A 197 5.10 -31.40 3.73
N VAL A 198 4.88 -30.74 2.59
CA VAL A 198 5.32 -29.36 2.34
C VAL A 198 4.61 -28.41 3.28
N LYS A 199 3.27 -28.50 3.33
CA LYS A 199 2.41 -27.69 4.18
C LYS A 199 2.82 -27.77 5.64
N LYS A 200 3.04 -29.00 6.14
CA LYS A 200 3.46 -29.24 7.53
C LYS A 200 4.78 -28.52 7.82
N VAL A 201 5.81 -28.72 6.98
CA VAL A 201 7.13 -28.11 7.19
C VAL A 201 7.06 -26.58 7.15
N VAL A 202 6.34 -26.01 6.17
CA VAL A 202 6.21 -24.56 6.02
C VAL A 202 5.47 -23.94 7.21
N ILE A 203 4.36 -24.53 7.65
CA ILE A 203 3.57 -24.03 8.79
C ILE A 203 4.35 -24.16 10.10
N GLU A 204 5.03 -25.30 10.34
CA GLU A 204 5.85 -25.49 11.53
C GLU A 204 6.98 -24.46 11.59
N GLU A 205 7.70 -24.25 10.50
CA GLU A 205 8.77 -23.25 10.44
C GLU A 205 8.24 -21.83 10.61
N PHE A 206 7.10 -21.51 9.99
CA PHE A 206 6.40 -20.22 10.19
C PHE A 206 6.07 -19.99 11.66
N PHE A 207 5.48 -20.98 12.33
CA PHE A 207 5.12 -20.88 13.73
C PHE A 207 6.37 -20.69 14.61
N VAL A 208 7.41 -21.49 14.40
CA VAL A 208 8.68 -21.39 15.16
C VAL A 208 9.31 -20.01 15.03
N ARG A 209 9.33 -19.42 13.83
CA ARG A 209 9.89 -18.07 13.63
C ARG A 209 9.09 -16.99 14.33
N ASN A 210 7.75 -17.06 14.26
CA ASN A 210 6.89 -16.10 14.95
C ASN A 210 7.01 -16.20 16.47
N VAL A 211 7.05 -17.43 17.02
CA VAL A 211 7.26 -17.62 18.47
C VAL A 211 8.60 -17.05 18.91
N LYS A 212 9.69 -17.33 18.18
CA LYS A 212 11.01 -16.74 18.47
C LYS A 212 11.00 -15.22 18.41
N ALA A 213 10.35 -14.63 17.40
CA ALA A 213 10.24 -13.18 17.28
C ALA A 213 9.49 -12.56 18.47
N VAL A 214 8.44 -13.23 18.95
CA VAL A 214 7.70 -12.82 20.16
C VAL A 214 8.56 -13.00 21.41
N GLU A 215 9.28 -14.11 21.57
CA GLU A 215 10.20 -14.33 22.69
C GLU A 215 11.30 -13.26 22.75
N GLU A 216 11.94 -12.93 21.61
CA GLU A 216 12.92 -11.86 21.52
C GLU A 216 12.32 -10.49 21.87
N TYR A 217 11.10 -10.22 21.40
CA TYR A 217 10.38 -9.00 21.75
C TYR A 217 10.13 -8.92 23.25
N VAL A 218 9.63 -10.00 23.87
CA VAL A 218 9.37 -10.10 25.31
C VAL A 218 10.66 -9.92 26.12
N GLN A 219 11.78 -10.51 25.69
CA GLN A 219 13.08 -10.35 26.36
C GLN A 219 13.62 -8.92 26.29
N ARG A 220 13.32 -8.19 25.21
CA ARG A 220 13.71 -6.77 25.04
C ARG A 220 12.81 -5.80 25.77
N LEU A 221 11.60 -6.21 26.17
CA LEU A 221 10.79 -5.38 27.04
C LEU A 221 11.61 -5.14 28.31
N PRO A 222 11.89 -3.86 28.68
CA PRO A 222 12.57 -3.59 29.94
C PRO A 222 11.78 -4.31 31.03
N ASN A 223 12.44 -5.05 31.93
CA ASN A 223 11.86 -5.83 33.04
C ASN A 223 10.76 -5.05 33.77
N ARG A 224 9.60 -4.98 33.14
CA ARG A 224 8.31 -4.59 33.65
C ARG A 224 7.63 -5.93 33.76
N THR A 225 8.14 -6.77 34.66
CA THR A 225 7.21 -7.54 35.47
C THR A 225 6.39 -6.49 36.23
N LYS A 226 5.41 -5.90 35.51
CA LYS A 226 4.24 -5.38 36.18
C LYS A 226 3.77 -6.58 36.98
N THR A 227 3.86 -6.47 38.28
CA THR A 227 3.22 -7.47 39.15
C THR A 227 1.77 -7.61 38.69
N GLU A 228 1.14 -8.77 38.86
CA GLU A 228 -0.28 -8.91 38.48
C GLU A 228 -1.14 -7.78 39.06
N ALA A 229 -0.75 -7.24 40.23
CA ALA A 229 -1.32 -6.04 40.83
C ALA A 229 -1.18 -4.77 39.98
N GLN A 230 -0.03 -4.55 39.33
CA GLN A 230 0.20 -3.42 38.43
C GLN A 230 -0.53 -3.56 37.09
N ILE A 231 -0.71 -4.80 36.59
CA ILE A 231 -1.53 -5.07 35.40
C ILE A 231 -3.00 -4.78 35.73
N ARG A 232 -3.53 -5.35 36.82
CA ARG A 232 -4.91 -5.09 37.27
C ARG A 232 -5.17 -3.62 37.57
N ALA A 233 -4.21 -2.93 38.20
CA ALA A 233 -4.36 -1.51 38.50
C ALA A 233 -4.44 -0.62 37.24
N GLU A 234 -3.79 -1.05 36.16
CA GLU A 234 -3.81 -0.36 34.87
C GLU A 234 -5.09 -0.68 34.10
N GLU A 235 -5.53 -1.94 34.06
CA GLU A 235 -6.85 -2.33 33.54
C GLU A 235 -7.97 -1.57 34.26
N ASP A 236 -7.94 -1.53 35.61
CA ASP A 236 -8.87 -0.73 36.42
C ASP A 236 -8.78 0.77 36.11
N ALA A 237 -7.60 1.28 35.74
CA ALA A 237 -7.42 2.69 35.38
C ALA A 237 -8.05 2.99 34.01
N GLU A 238 -7.84 2.11 33.03
CA GLU A 238 -8.44 2.20 31.69
C GLU A 238 -9.97 2.10 31.77
N ASP A 239 -10.52 1.16 32.53
CA ASP A 239 -11.96 1.01 32.75
C ASP A 239 -12.56 2.27 33.40
N ARG A 240 -11.87 2.84 34.40
CA ARG A 240 -12.29 4.10 35.03
C ARG A 240 -12.24 5.26 34.05
N GLU A 241 -11.25 5.32 33.17
CA GLU A 241 -11.15 6.36 32.15
C GLU A 241 -12.25 6.23 31.08
N PHE A 242 -12.52 4.99 30.66
CA PHE A 242 -13.61 4.67 29.74
C PHE A 242 -14.97 5.11 30.32
N GLU A 243 -15.26 4.77 31.58
CA GLU A 243 -16.51 5.15 32.22
C GLU A 243 -16.63 6.68 32.41
N ARG A 244 -15.53 7.37 32.74
CA ARG A 244 -15.50 8.85 32.76
C ARG A 244 -15.82 9.43 31.38
N ARG A 245 -15.26 8.87 30.31
CA ARG A 245 -15.52 9.33 28.94
C ARG A 245 -16.99 9.13 28.58
N ARG A 246 -17.54 7.95 28.87
CA ARG A 246 -18.96 7.64 28.66
C ARG A 246 -19.87 8.60 29.41
N GLN A 247 -19.57 8.93 30.67
CA GLN A 247 -20.33 9.90 31.46
C GLN A 247 -20.27 11.32 30.87
N ARG A 248 -19.11 11.75 30.37
CA ARG A 248 -18.96 13.05 29.68
C ARG A 248 -19.81 13.09 28.41
N GLU A 249 -19.80 12.03 27.62
CA GLU A 249 -20.61 11.92 26.40
C GLU A 249 -22.11 11.93 26.71
N LEU A 250 -22.56 11.15 27.70
CA LEU A 250 -23.95 11.19 28.20
C LEU A 250 -24.34 12.58 28.70
N GLY A 251 -23.46 13.26 29.44
CA GLY A 251 -23.67 14.64 29.88
C GLY A 251 -23.81 15.61 28.71
N ALA A 252 -22.96 15.49 27.69
CA ALA A 252 -23.01 16.30 26.48
C ALA A 252 -24.31 16.06 25.68
N VAL A 253 -24.74 14.80 25.57
CA VAL A 253 -26.02 14.43 24.93
C VAL A 253 -27.20 15.01 25.70
N LYS A 254 -27.26 14.84 27.03
CA LYS A 254 -28.31 15.44 27.88
C LYS A 254 -28.34 16.96 27.75
N ALA A 255 -27.18 17.62 27.72
CA ALA A 255 -27.08 19.06 27.52
C ALA A 255 -27.55 19.50 26.13
N ARG A 256 -27.32 18.69 25.08
CA ARG A 256 -27.83 18.92 23.74
C ARG A 256 -29.35 18.78 23.69
N VAL A 257 -29.90 17.68 24.22
CA VAL A 257 -31.36 17.45 24.30
C VAL A 257 -32.06 18.57 25.07
N ARG A 258 -31.51 19.01 26.21
CA ARG A 258 -32.08 20.12 26.99
C ARG A 258 -32.06 21.45 26.22
N ARG A 259 -31.01 21.72 25.45
CA ARG A 259 -30.95 22.90 24.57
C ARG A 259 -31.96 22.82 23.45
N ASP A 260 -32.10 21.67 22.81
CA ASP A 260 -33.06 21.45 21.73
C ASP A 260 -34.50 21.55 22.22
N MET A 261 -34.80 21.05 23.42
CA MET A 261 -36.11 21.18 24.07
C MET A 261 -36.43 22.65 24.36
N LYS A 262 -35.51 23.39 25.01
CA LYS A 262 -35.67 24.84 25.23
C LYS A 262 -35.85 25.62 23.92
N ARG A 263 -35.15 25.22 22.85
CA ARG A 263 -35.28 25.85 21.53
C ARG A 263 -36.64 25.56 20.91
N LYS A 264 -37.13 24.32 20.98
CA LYS A 264 -38.48 23.95 20.51
C LYS A 264 -39.56 24.70 21.28
N ASP A 265 -39.44 24.78 22.61
CA ASP A 265 -40.38 25.55 23.44
C ASP A 265 -40.35 27.05 23.09
N ALA A 266 -39.16 27.62 22.86
CA ALA A 266 -39.02 29.01 22.43
C ALA A 266 -39.57 29.26 21.01
N GLU A 267 -39.38 28.33 20.08
CA GLU A 267 -39.96 28.41 18.73
C GLU A 267 -41.49 28.26 18.77
N GLU A 268 -42.04 27.43 19.66
CA GLU A 268 -43.48 27.28 19.86
C GLU A 268 -44.10 28.54 20.47
N VAL A 269 -43.47 29.14 21.49
CA VAL A 269 -43.88 30.44 22.04
C VAL A 269 -43.81 31.53 20.96
N LYS A 270 -42.77 31.54 20.11
CA LYS A 270 -42.66 32.48 18.99
C LYS A 270 -43.76 32.27 17.95
N ARG A 271 -44.16 31.02 17.67
CA ARG A 271 -45.31 30.71 16.80
C ARG A 271 -46.61 31.22 17.39
N GLN A 272 -46.88 30.94 18.66
CA GLN A 272 -48.08 31.43 19.36
C GLN A 272 -48.14 32.96 19.39
N LEU A 273 -47.00 33.63 19.62
CA LEU A 273 -46.90 35.08 19.54
C LEU A 273 -47.13 35.59 18.11
N SER A 274 -46.57 34.95 17.09
CA SER A 274 -46.79 35.34 15.69
C SER A 274 -48.23 35.16 15.23
N PHE A 275 -48.91 34.10 15.70
CA PHE A 275 -50.33 33.86 15.48
C PHE A 275 -51.17 34.94 16.18
N SER A 276 -50.85 35.25 17.44
CA SER A 276 -51.52 36.30 18.20
C SER A 276 -51.37 37.68 17.55
N VAL A 277 -50.17 38.03 17.07
CA VAL A 277 -49.91 39.30 16.36
C VAL A 277 -50.64 39.36 15.01
N ARG A 278 -50.77 38.22 14.31
CA ARG A 278 -51.52 38.15 13.04
C ARG A 278 -53.01 38.36 13.27
N ASN A 279 -53.58 37.68 14.27
CA ASN A 279 -54.98 37.86 14.67
C ASN A 279 -55.24 39.29 15.18
N PHE A 280 -54.28 39.91 15.88
CA PHE A 280 -54.39 41.30 16.32
C PHE A 280 -54.34 42.31 15.16
N ARG A 281 -53.65 41.98 14.06
CA ARG A 281 -53.67 42.79 12.83
C ARG A 281 -54.96 42.62 12.04
N GLU A 282 -55.52 41.41 12.00
CA GLU A 282 -56.81 41.14 11.35
C GLU A 282 -57.96 41.81 12.11
N TRP A 283 -57.91 41.85 13.45
CA TRP A 283 -58.86 42.62 14.27
C TRP A 283 -58.82 44.14 14.06
N ARG A 284 -57.69 44.69 13.61
CA ARG A 284 -57.56 46.13 13.32
C ARG A 284 -58.07 46.50 11.92
N ILE A 285 -58.37 45.52 11.06
CA ILE A 285 -58.92 45.75 9.72
C ILE A 285 -60.47 45.72 9.74
N GLU A 286 -61.10 45.25 10.83
CA GLU A 286 -62.56 45.26 10.98
C GLU A 286 -63.13 46.51 11.68
N GLU A 287 -62.32 47.55 11.95
CA GLU A 287 -62.80 48.90 12.28
C GLU A 287 -62.86 49.81 11.02
N ASP A 288 -63.36 49.28 9.90
CA ASP A 288 -63.91 50.12 8.85
C ASP A 288 -65.27 50.66 9.34
N PHE A 289 -65.24 51.89 9.86
CA PHE A 289 -66.44 52.67 10.15
C PHE A 289 -67.37 52.71 8.92
N PRO A 290 -68.68 52.44 9.06
CA PRO A 290 -69.61 52.51 7.94
C PRO A 290 -69.65 53.94 7.40
N THR A 291 -69.16 54.11 6.18
CA THR A 291 -69.28 55.35 5.41
C THR A 291 -70.72 55.51 4.92
N LEU A 292 -71.31 56.68 5.23
CA LEU A 292 -72.66 57.05 4.84
C LEU A 292 -72.81 57.13 3.31
N PRO A 293 -73.98 56.75 2.75
CA PRO A 293 -74.20 56.75 1.31
C PRO A 293 -74.23 58.18 0.75
N SER A 294 -73.34 58.46 -0.21
CA SER A 294 -73.36 59.67 -1.02
C SER A 294 -74.36 59.54 -2.18
N SER A 295 -75.24 60.52 -2.27
CA SER A 295 -76.25 60.68 -3.30
C SER A 295 -75.64 61.01 -4.66
N SER A 296 -76.22 60.38 -5.67
CA SER A 296 -76.09 60.57 -7.11
C SER A 296 -76.01 62.02 -7.60
N SER A 297 -75.17 62.26 -8.60
CA SER A 297 -75.56 63.08 -9.76
C SER A 297 -74.80 62.65 -11.01
N SER A 298 -75.61 62.34 -12.02
CA SER A 298 -75.36 62.08 -13.43
C SER A 298 -74.46 63.09 -14.14
N SER A 299 -73.66 62.62 -15.10
CA SER A 299 -73.65 63.19 -16.45
C SER A 299 -73.00 62.25 -17.47
N SER A 300 -73.79 61.99 -18.49
CA SER A 300 -73.57 61.31 -19.77
C SER A 300 -72.51 61.94 -20.68
N SER A 301 -71.81 61.09 -21.45
CA SER A 301 -71.61 61.18 -22.91
C SER A 301 -70.62 60.07 -23.33
N SER A 302 -71.03 58.96 -23.96
CA SER A 302 -71.43 58.76 -25.37
C SER A 302 -70.34 59.08 -26.40
N SER A 303 -70.08 58.07 -27.25
CA SER A 303 -69.45 58.05 -28.60
C SER A 303 -68.11 57.30 -28.64
N SER A 304 -68.05 56.00 -28.96
CA SER A 304 -68.34 55.30 -30.24
C SER A 304 -67.11 55.16 -31.14
N SER A 305 -66.77 53.88 -31.43
CA SER A 305 -66.28 53.32 -32.70
C SER A 305 -65.04 53.95 -33.35
N SER A 306 -64.01 53.20 -33.74
CA SER A 306 -64.05 51.94 -34.50
C SER A 306 -62.74 51.19 -34.36
#